data_AF-A0A3D4YRA6-F1
#
_entry.id   AF-A0A3D4YRA6-F1
#
_cell.length_a   1.000
_cell.length_b   1.000
_cell.length_c   1.000
_cell.angle_alpha   90.00
_cell.angle_beta   90.00
_cell.angle_gamma   90.00
#
_symmetry.space_group_name_H-M   'P 1'
#
loop_
_entity.id
_entity.type
_entity.pdbx_description
1 polymer ?
#
loop_
_entity_poly.entity_id
_entity_poly.type
_entity_poly.pdbx_seq_one_letter_code
_entity_poly.pdbx_strand_id
1 'polypeptide(L)'
;MLVLELLGTLCLRDDTDPVPIAAQQKRRLGLLAILGLGGRQGLSRDRVEAYLYPESADERARHALDQAVYAIRHALGSEFILSTGRELRLNPELVQADLWDFEEAIRAQDFTAAAGLYKGTLLEGFHFADSRELESWIDAERARLRLEYQTAVESLANRSADAGDHLQSVTWWRRLANSDPLSAGVTKKLMLALAAAGDRAGAVKQARLYQE
;
A
#
# COMPACT_ATOMS: atom_id res chain seq x y z
N MET A 1 2.71 11.52 16.49
CA MET A 1 1.72 11.30 15.39
C MET A 1 2.08 9.97 14.82
N LEU A 2 1.15 9.01 14.80
CA LEU A 2 1.50 7.66 14.41
C LEU A 2 1.46 7.51 12.88
N VAL A 3 2.41 6.76 12.33
CA VAL A 3 2.50 6.44 10.90
C VAL A 3 2.24 4.95 10.74
N LEU A 4 1.17 4.61 10.03
CA LEU A 4 0.80 3.26 9.64
C LEU A 4 1.33 3.00 8.23
N GLU A 5 2.32 2.11 8.09
CA GLU A 5 2.85 1.71 6.80
C GLU A 5 2.14 0.45 6.31
N LEU A 6 1.48 0.56 5.17
CA LEU A 6 0.71 -0.49 4.52
C LEU A 6 1.34 -0.87 3.17
N LEU A 7 2.03 0.05 2.49
CA LEU A 7 2.64 -0.16 1.17
C LEU A 7 4.02 -0.79 1.30
N GLY A 8 4.04 -2.08 1.65
CA GLY A 8 5.23 -2.87 1.95
C GLY A 8 4.99 -3.68 3.21
N THR A 9 6.04 -3.85 4.03
CA THR A 9 5.91 -4.55 5.31
C THR A 9 5.06 -3.74 6.29
N LEU A 10 3.97 -4.35 6.78
CA LEU A 10 3.07 -3.73 7.75
C LEU A 10 3.83 -3.31 9.01
N CYS A 11 3.80 -2.02 9.33
CA CYS A 11 4.29 -1.54 10.62
C CYS A 11 3.55 -0.29 11.10
N LEU A 12 3.59 -0.07 12.41
CA LEU A 12 3.12 1.15 13.05
C LEU A 12 4.34 1.81 13.69
N ARG A 13 4.62 3.05 13.34
CA ARG A 13 5.75 3.84 13.83
C ARG A 13 5.23 5.11 14.51
N ASP A 14 5.93 5.56 15.53
CA ASP A 14 5.83 6.95 16.02
C ASP A 14 7.22 7.56 15.89
N ASP A 15 7.28 8.81 15.46
CA ASP A 15 8.55 9.50 15.29
C ASP A 15 9.10 10.01 16.63
N THR A 16 8.25 10.13 17.66
CA THR A 16 8.64 10.67 18.97
C THR A 16 8.85 9.61 20.04
N ASP A 17 8.06 8.53 20.03
CA ASP A 17 8.04 7.54 21.11
C ASP A 17 8.04 6.09 20.60
N PRO A 18 8.54 5.11 21.37
CA PRO A 18 8.39 3.71 21.01
C PRO A 18 6.91 3.32 21.01
N VAL A 19 6.41 2.79 19.89
CA VAL A 19 5.04 2.28 19.80
C VAL A 19 4.83 1.15 20.81
N PRO A 20 3.77 1.17 21.65
CA PRO A 20 3.53 0.12 22.63
C PRO A 20 3.48 -1.27 22.02
N ILE A 21 4.20 -2.25 22.60
CA ILE A 21 4.21 -3.66 22.16
C ILE A 21 2.80 -4.24 22.07
N ALA A 22 1.91 -3.77 22.95
CA ALA A 22 0.49 -4.11 22.91
C ALA A 22 -0.14 -3.79 21.55
N ALA A 23 0.12 -2.62 20.96
CA ALA A 23 -0.40 -2.25 19.65
C ALA A 23 0.27 -3.03 18.50
N GLN A 24 1.49 -3.53 18.70
CA GLN A 24 2.26 -4.27 17.71
C GLN A 24 1.91 -5.77 17.61
N GLN A 25 0.99 -6.27 18.43
CA GLN A 25 0.55 -7.66 18.33
C GLN A 25 -0.11 -7.92 16.97
N LYS A 26 0.21 -9.06 16.33
CA LYS A 26 -0.27 -9.42 14.97
C LYS A 26 -1.77 -9.17 14.76
N ARG A 27 -2.62 -9.55 15.71
CA ARG A 27 -4.09 -9.34 15.60
C ARG A 27 -4.50 -7.87 15.60
N ARG A 28 -3.85 -7.04 16.43
CA ARG A 28 -4.15 -5.61 16.55
C ARG A 28 -3.58 -4.84 15.35
N LEU A 29 -2.37 -5.18 14.90
CA LEU A 29 -1.84 -4.67 13.63
C LEU A 29 -2.72 -5.07 12.45
N GLY A 30 -3.24 -6.29 12.41
CA GLY A 30 -4.20 -6.72 11.39
C GLY A 30 -5.48 -5.89 11.39
N LEU A 31 -6.04 -5.58 12.57
CA LEU A 31 -7.19 -4.67 12.68
C LEU A 31 -6.85 -3.25 12.18
N LEU A 32 -5.71 -2.69 12.60
CA LEU A 32 -5.26 -1.39 12.13
C LEU A 32 -5.06 -1.37 10.62
N ALA A 33 -4.48 -2.41 10.04
CA ALA A 33 -4.30 -2.57 8.61
C ALA A 33 -5.64 -2.58 7.86
N ILE A 34 -6.62 -3.33 8.35
CA ILE A 34 -7.97 -3.38 7.75
C ILE A 34 -8.67 -2.03 7.83
N LEU A 35 -8.61 -1.36 8.98
CA LEU A 35 -9.21 -0.03 9.12
C LEU A 35 -8.47 1.02 8.28
N GLY A 36 -7.15 0.91 8.13
CA GLY A 36 -6.35 1.74 7.22
C GLY A 36 -6.73 1.51 5.75
N LEU A 37 -6.89 0.25 5.35
CA LEU A 37 -7.34 -0.12 4.00
C LEU A 37 -8.79 0.31 3.73
N GLY A 38 -9.63 0.40 4.76
CA GLY A 38 -10.97 0.99 4.71
C GLY A 38 -10.99 2.50 4.46
N GLY A 39 -9.83 3.16 4.43
CA GLY A 39 -9.71 4.58 4.15
C GLY A 39 -10.26 5.48 5.25
N ARG A 40 -10.39 6.78 4.93
CA ARG A 40 -10.91 7.79 5.86
C ARG A 40 -12.42 7.64 6.15
N GLN A 41 -13.14 6.90 5.31
CA GLN A 41 -14.55 6.60 5.50
C GLN A 41 -14.72 5.53 6.59
N GLY A 42 -13.84 4.53 6.61
CA GLY A 42 -13.90 3.42 7.55
C GLY A 42 -14.66 2.22 7.01
N LEU A 43 -14.90 1.26 7.89
CA LEU A 43 -15.62 0.02 7.59
C LEU A 43 -16.71 -0.20 8.63
N SER A 44 -17.81 -0.83 8.23
CA SER A 44 -18.82 -1.27 9.19
C SER A 44 -18.25 -2.32 10.13
N ARG A 45 -18.71 -2.32 11.40
CA ARG A 45 -18.34 -3.34 12.39
C ARG A 45 -18.57 -4.76 11.85
N ASP A 46 -19.75 -5.00 11.28
CA ASP A 46 -20.12 -6.31 10.71
C ASP A 46 -19.10 -6.78 9.65
N ARG A 47 -18.60 -5.86 8.81
CA ARG A 47 -17.60 -6.18 7.78
C ARG A 47 -16.23 -6.48 8.39
N VAL A 48 -15.81 -5.70 9.39
CA VAL A 48 -14.56 -5.95 10.12
C VAL A 48 -14.62 -7.29 10.87
N GLU A 49 -15.78 -7.61 11.46
CA GLU A 49 -16.04 -8.89 12.13
C GLU A 49 -15.93 -10.06 11.14
N ALA A 50 -16.59 -9.98 9.99
CA ALA A 50 -16.51 -11.00 8.95
C ALA A 50 -15.08 -11.21 8.41
N TYR A 51 -14.27 -10.14 8.35
CA TYR A 51 -12.88 -10.22 7.88
C TYR A 51 -11.91 -10.80 8.90
N LEU A 52 -12.04 -10.45 10.18
CA LEU A 52 -11.09 -10.90 11.20
C LEU A 52 -11.51 -12.17 11.95
N TYR A 53 -12.81 -12.49 11.98
CA TYR A 53 -13.37 -13.58 12.78
C TYR A 53 -14.42 -14.42 12.03
N PRO A 54 -14.14 -14.90 10.81
CA PRO A 54 -15.13 -15.60 9.97
C PRO A 54 -15.64 -16.92 10.56
N GLU A 55 -14.82 -17.61 11.36
CA GLU A 55 -15.15 -18.91 11.98
C GLU A 55 -15.83 -18.76 13.36
N SER A 56 -16.08 -17.53 13.81
CA SER A 56 -16.67 -17.27 15.12
C SER A 56 -18.18 -17.04 15.00
N ALA A 57 -18.96 -17.62 15.91
CA ALA A 57 -20.36 -17.25 16.07
C ALA A 57 -20.46 -15.73 16.35
N ASP A 58 -21.48 -15.05 15.79
CA ASP A 58 -21.63 -13.58 15.80
C ASP A 58 -21.32 -12.91 17.15
N GLU A 59 -21.77 -13.47 18.28
CA GLU A 59 -21.49 -12.90 19.60
C GLU A 59 -20.01 -12.97 20.01
N ARG A 60 -19.30 -14.05 19.65
CA ARG A 60 -17.86 -14.19 19.93
C ARG A 60 -17.02 -13.30 19.03
N ALA A 61 -17.42 -13.15 17.76
CA ALA A 61 -16.77 -12.23 16.83
C ALA A 61 -16.85 -10.78 17.33
N ARG A 62 -18.05 -10.34 17.72
CA ARG A 62 -18.29 -9.01 18.32
C ARG A 62 -17.43 -8.78 19.55
N HIS A 63 -17.44 -9.70 20.51
CA HIS A 63 -16.64 -9.56 21.72
C HIS A 63 -15.13 -9.54 21.43
N ALA A 64 -14.65 -10.32 20.46
CA ALA A 64 -13.24 -10.29 20.09
C ALA A 64 -12.85 -8.96 19.44
N LEU A 65 -13.71 -8.40 18.58
CA LEU A 65 -13.51 -7.07 18.00
C LEU A 65 -13.53 -5.98 19.07
N ASP A 66 -14.52 -5.97 19.96
CA ASP A 66 -14.62 -4.99 21.05
C ASP A 66 -13.38 -5.03 21.96
N GLN A 67 -12.88 -6.23 22.28
CA GLN A 67 -11.63 -6.40 23.04
C GLN A 67 -10.40 -5.88 22.28
N ALA A 68 -10.31 -6.11 20.97
CA ALA A 68 -9.21 -5.60 20.15
C ALA A 68 -9.23 -4.06 20.07
N VAL A 69 -10.41 -3.48 19.82
CA VAL A 69 -10.61 -2.01 19.81
C VAL A 69 -10.30 -1.41 21.17
N TYR A 70 -10.81 -2.01 22.26
CA TYR A 70 -10.53 -1.55 23.62
C TYR A 70 -9.03 -1.58 23.93
N ALA A 71 -8.34 -2.66 23.59
CA ALA A 71 -6.90 -2.77 23.84
C ALA A 71 -6.08 -1.74 23.05
N ILE A 72 -6.47 -1.46 21.79
CA ILE A 72 -5.82 -0.40 20.99
C ILE A 72 -6.09 0.97 21.62
N ARG A 73 -7.34 1.27 21.98
CA ARG A 73 -7.70 2.53 22.64
C ARG A 73 -6.98 2.73 23.97
N HIS A 74 -6.77 1.66 24.73
CA HIS A 74 -6.05 1.73 25.98
C HIS A 74 -4.54 1.97 25.76
N ALA A 75 -3.96 1.41 24.70
CA ALA A 75 -2.54 1.55 24.40
C ALA A 75 -2.18 2.86 23.67
N LEU A 76 -3.02 3.33 22.75
CA LEU A 76 -2.74 4.44 21.83
C LEU A 76 -3.64 5.68 22.06
N GLY A 77 -4.61 5.58 22.97
CA GLY A 77 -5.58 6.64 23.26
C GLY A 77 -6.98 6.34 22.73
N SER A 78 -8.02 6.79 23.46
CA SER A 78 -9.43 6.51 23.16
C SER A 78 -9.85 6.97 21.77
N GLU A 79 -9.28 8.09 21.33
CA GLU A 79 -9.60 8.76 20.07
C GLU A 79 -8.89 8.13 18.87
N PHE A 80 -8.01 7.14 19.05
CA PHE A 80 -7.24 6.56 17.95
C PHE A 80 -8.12 5.81 16.94
N ILE A 81 -9.13 5.10 17.44
CA ILE A 81 -10.19 4.48 16.63
C ILE A 81 -11.48 5.23 16.91
N LEU A 82 -12.04 5.86 15.88
CA LEU A 82 -13.34 6.52 15.96
C LEU A 82 -14.45 5.51 15.67
N SER A 83 -15.55 5.61 16.40
CA SER A 83 -16.77 4.85 16.14
C SER A 83 -17.89 5.81 15.78
N THR A 84 -18.29 5.85 14.51
CA THR A 84 -19.39 6.72 14.04
C THR A 84 -20.58 5.84 13.66
N GLY A 85 -21.59 5.77 14.51
CA GLY A 85 -22.71 4.83 14.34
C GLY A 85 -22.23 3.37 14.32
N ARG A 86 -22.35 2.71 13.17
CA ARG A 86 -21.88 1.32 12.96
C ARG A 86 -20.51 1.22 12.30
N GLU A 87 -19.86 2.33 12.01
CA GLU A 87 -18.56 2.35 11.33
C GLU A 87 -17.40 2.51 12.32
N LEU A 88 -16.33 1.78 12.05
CA LEU A 88 -15.03 1.93 12.67
C LEU A 88 -14.07 2.54 11.65
N ARG A 89 -13.34 3.56 12.07
CA ARG A 89 -12.26 4.17 11.28
C ARG A 89 -11.12 4.60 12.17
N LEU A 90 -9.94 4.67 11.59
CA LEU A 90 -8.81 5.30 12.24
C LEU A 90 -9.00 6.82 12.26
N ASN A 91 -8.52 7.49 13.31
CA ASN A 91 -8.59 8.94 13.41
C ASN A 91 -7.48 9.61 12.59
N PRO A 92 -7.79 10.31 11.49
CA PRO A 92 -6.78 10.93 10.64
C PRO A 92 -6.05 12.11 11.31
N GLU A 93 -6.51 12.58 12.48
CA GLU A 93 -5.80 13.58 13.28
C GLU A 93 -4.68 12.97 14.15
N LEU A 94 -4.71 11.64 14.37
CA LEU A 94 -3.77 10.93 15.24
C LEU A 94 -2.93 9.90 14.50
N VAL A 95 -3.37 9.48 13.31
CA VAL A 95 -2.65 8.55 12.45
C VAL A 95 -2.58 9.06 11.01
N GLN A 96 -1.41 8.86 10.41
CA GLN A 96 -1.20 8.96 8.97
C GLN A 96 -1.02 7.54 8.41
N ALA A 97 -1.44 7.31 7.17
CA ALA A 97 -1.19 6.06 6.48
C ALA A 97 -0.60 6.35 5.11
N ASP A 98 0.51 5.67 4.78
CA ASP A 98 1.20 5.82 3.49
C ASP A 98 0.28 5.52 2.30
N LEU A 99 -0.68 4.60 2.47
CA LEU A 99 -1.72 4.31 1.50
C LEU A 99 -2.63 5.52 1.22
N TRP A 100 -3.04 6.26 2.25
CA TRP A 100 -3.91 7.42 2.07
C TRP A 100 -3.17 8.54 1.35
N ASP A 101 -1.92 8.78 1.73
CA ASP A 101 -1.06 9.77 1.08
C ASP A 101 -0.78 9.38 -0.37
N PHE A 102 -0.61 8.08 -0.65
CA PHE A 102 -0.45 7.56 -2.02
C PHE A 102 -1.70 7.83 -2.86
N GLU A 103 -2.88 7.48 -2.37
CA GLU A 103 -4.15 7.71 -3.08
C GLU A 103 -4.43 9.20 -3.32
N GLU A 104 -4.08 10.05 -2.36
CA GLU A 104 -4.18 11.50 -2.50
C GLU A 104 -3.20 12.03 -3.57
N ALA A 105 -1.95 11.57 -3.56
CA ALA A 105 -0.95 11.93 -4.56
C ALA A 105 -1.36 11.48 -5.97
N ILE A 106 -1.94 10.28 -6.12
CA ILE A 106 -2.51 9.80 -7.39
C ILE A 106 -3.63 10.72 -7.86
N ARG A 107 -4.57 11.08 -6.97
CA ARG A 107 -5.70 11.97 -7.30
C ARG A 107 -5.25 13.38 -7.69
N ALA A 108 -4.23 13.89 -7.02
CA ALA A 108 -3.62 15.19 -7.32
C ALA A 108 -2.68 15.16 -8.54
N GLN A 109 -2.46 13.99 -9.14
CA GLN A 109 -1.47 13.75 -10.20
C GLN A 109 -0.03 14.15 -9.81
N ASP A 110 0.27 14.18 -8.51
CA ASP A 110 1.64 14.27 -8.01
C ASP A 110 2.29 12.89 -8.04
N PHE A 111 2.61 12.46 -9.27
CA PHE A 111 3.18 11.14 -9.49
C PHE A 111 4.55 10.95 -8.84
N THR A 112 5.31 12.03 -8.62
CA THR A 112 6.61 11.96 -7.92
C THR A 112 6.40 11.54 -6.47
N ALA A 113 5.46 12.17 -5.76
CA ALA A 113 5.10 11.79 -4.40
C ALA A 113 4.53 10.37 -4.34
N ALA A 114 3.59 10.02 -5.23
CA ALA A 114 3.00 8.69 -5.29
C ALA A 114 4.06 7.59 -5.50
N ALA A 115 5.00 7.81 -6.43
CA ALA A 115 6.09 6.87 -6.66
C ALA A 115 7.05 6.75 -5.47
N GLY A 116 7.19 7.79 -4.64
CA GLY A 116 8.00 7.73 -3.40
C GLY A 116 7.32 6.94 -2.28
N LEU A 117 5.99 6.99 -2.19
CA LEU A 117 5.20 6.34 -1.14
C LEU A 117 5.00 4.83 -1.38
N TYR A 118 4.97 4.40 -2.64
CA TYR A 118 4.87 2.98 -2.98
C TYR A 118 6.22 2.26 -2.78
N LYS A 119 6.44 1.70 -1.59
CA LYS A 119 7.70 1.03 -1.20
C LYS A 119 7.69 -0.48 -1.46
N GLY A 120 6.51 -1.09 -1.53
CA GLY A 120 6.35 -2.53 -1.72
C GLY A 120 4.90 -2.93 -1.91
N THR A 121 4.66 -4.24 -1.95
CA THR A 121 3.30 -4.76 -2.11
C THR A 121 2.47 -4.43 -0.87
N LEU A 122 1.19 -4.07 -1.04
CA LEU A 122 0.28 -3.85 0.09
C LEU A 122 0.31 -5.05 1.05
N LEU A 123 0.62 -4.79 2.33
CA LEU A 123 0.71 -5.77 3.40
C LEU A 123 1.65 -6.95 3.07
N GLU A 124 2.83 -6.64 2.54
CA GLU A 124 3.83 -7.62 2.16
C GLU A 124 4.27 -8.47 3.36
N GLY A 125 4.22 -9.80 3.18
CA GLY A 125 4.55 -10.77 4.23
C GLY A 125 3.51 -10.88 5.35
N PHE A 126 2.41 -10.13 5.30
CA PHE A 126 1.34 -10.22 6.29
C PHE A 126 0.17 -11.07 5.77
N HIS A 127 -0.13 -12.16 6.49
CA HIS A 127 -1.16 -13.12 6.12
C HIS A 127 -2.29 -13.16 7.15
N PHE A 128 -3.53 -13.04 6.67
CA PHE A 128 -4.75 -13.26 7.43
C PHE A 128 -5.25 -14.68 7.17
N ALA A 129 -4.94 -15.61 8.07
CA ALA A 129 -5.09 -17.04 7.81
C ALA A 129 -6.55 -17.53 7.67
N ASP A 130 -7.52 -16.71 8.05
CA ASP A 130 -8.85 -17.21 8.41
C ASP A 130 -9.97 -16.72 7.47
N SER A 131 -9.78 -15.69 6.63
CA SER A 131 -10.88 -15.09 5.81
C SER A 131 -10.57 -15.01 4.32
N ARG A 132 -11.23 -15.86 3.51
CA ARG A 132 -11.14 -15.82 2.04
C ARG A 132 -11.68 -14.53 1.43
N GLU A 133 -12.73 -13.95 2.04
CA GLU A 133 -13.30 -12.69 1.57
C GLU A 133 -12.32 -11.52 1.77
N LEU A 134 -11.63 -11.50 2.93
CA LEU A 134 -10.58 -10.53 3.21
C LEU A 134 -9.39 -10.70 2.25
N GLU A 135 -8.93 -11.93 2.01
CA GLU A 135 -7.84 -12.21 1.06
C GLU A 135 -8.20 -11.72 -0.35
N SER A 136 -9.42 -12.04 -0.83
CA SER A 136 -9.89 -11.57 -2.13
C SER A 136 -9.97 -10.04 -2.21
N TRP A 137 -10.38 -9.38 -1.13
CA TRP A 137 -10.40 -7.92 -1.08
C TRP A 137 -8.98 -7.34 -1.12
N ILE A 138 -8.06 -7.84 -0.29
CA ILE A 138 -6.66 -7.40 -0.27
C ILE A 138 -5.99 -7.60 -1.65
N ASP A 139 -6.26 -8.71 -2.33
CA ASP A 139 -5.69 -8.97 -3.66
C ASP A 139 -6.27 -8.03 -4.73
N ALA A 140 -7.56 -7.68 -4.64
CA ALA A 140 -8.15 -6.66 -5.50
C ALA A 140 -7.52 -5.28 -5.26
N GLU A 141 -7.28 -4.90 -4.00
CA GLU A 141 -6.62 -3.65 -3.63
C GLU A 141 -5.15 -3.64 -4.11
N ARG A 142 -4.41 -4.75 -3.96
CA ARG A 142 -3.05 -4.92 -4.50
C ARG A 142 -3.01 -4.70 -6.00
N ALA A 143 -3.96 -5.30 -6.74
CA ALA A 143 -4.04 -5.13 -8.18
C ALA A 143 -4.35 -3.67 -8.57
N ARG A 144 -5.30 -3.01 -7.88
CA ARG A 144 -5.62 -1.59 -8.10
C ARG A 144 -4.38 -0.71 -7.89
N LEU A 145 -3.77 -0.80 -6.71
CA LEU A 145 -2.63 0.05 -6.32
C LEU A 145 -1.43 -0.18 -7.24
N ARG A 146 -1.19 -1.42 -7.67
CA ARG A 146 -0.14 -1.73 -8.64
C ARG A 146 -0.39 -1.01 -9.96
N LEU A 147 -1.61 -1.05 -10.51
CA LEU A 147 -1.95 -0.38 -11.77
C LEU A 147 -1.82 1.15 -11.67
N GLU A 148 -2.26 1.74 -10.56
CA GLU A 148 -2.13 3.17 -10.29
C GLU A 148 -0.66 3.60 -10.21
N TYR A 149 0.15 2.84 -9.48
CA TYR A 149 1.59 3.05 -9.38
C TYR A 149 2.29 2.91 -10.74
N GLN A 150 1.97 1.88 -11.52
CA GLN A 150 2.52 1.70 -12.86
C GLN A 150 2.20 2.91 -13.75
N THR A 151 0.95 3.37 -13.74
CA THR A 151 0.51 4.56 -14.49
C THR A 151 1.27 5.82 -14.08
N ALA A 152 1.47 6.02 -12.78
CA ALA A 152 2.24 7.15 -12.25
C ALA A 152 3.70 7.13 -12.72
N VAL A 153 4.38 5.98 -12.61
CA VAL A 153 5.77 5.81 -13.03
C VAL A 153 5.95 5.95 -14.54
N GLU A 154 5.04 5.40 -15.34
CA GLU A 154 5.04 5.60 -16.80
C GLU A 154 4.90 7.08 -17.16
N SER A 155 4.01 7.80 -16.47
CA SER A 155 3.82 9.23 -16.68
C SER A 155 5.08 10.03 -16.35
N LEU A 156 5.77 9.71 -15.26
CA LEU A 156 7.06 10.31 -14.90
C LEU A 156 8.14 10.02 -15.94
N ALA A 157 8.21 8.78 -16.44
CA ALA A 157 9.18 8.36 -17.43
C ALA A 157 9.00 9.11 -18.76
N ASN A 158 7.74 9.25 -19.21
CA ASN A 158 7.40 9.99 -20.43
C ASN A 158 7.69 11.50 -20.25
N ARG A 159 7.24 12.12 -19.15
CA ARG A 159 7.52 13.54 -18.86
C ARG A 159 9.01 13.86 -18.84
N SER A 160 9.82 12.96 -18.27
CA SER A 160 11.28 13.11 -18.25
C SER A 160 11.86 13.04 -19.67
N ALA A 161 11.36 12.13 -20.51
CA ALA A 161 11.79 12.02 -21.90
C ALA A 161 11.41 13.26 -22.72
N ASP A 162 10.18 13.78 -22.55
CA ASP A 162 9.68 14.97 -23.23
C ASP A 162 10.45 16.23 -22.82
N ALA A 163 10.92 16.29 -21.58
CA ALA A 163 11.78 17.35 -21.07
C ALA A 163 13.26 17.22 -21.51
N GLY A 164 13.62 16.14 -22.24
CA GLY A 164 14.99 15.86 -22.67
C GLY A 164 15.87 15.20 -21.60
N ASP A 165 15.34 14.93 -20.40
CA ASP A 165 16.05 14.19 -19.34
C ASP A 165 15.92 12.68 -19.56
N HIS A 166 16.69 12.19 -20.54
CA HIS A 166 16.69 10.79 -20.91
C HIS A 166 17.24 9.87 -19.81
N LEU A 167 18.14 10.35 -18.96
CA LEU A 167 18.68 9.57 -17.84
C LEU A 167 17.62 9.34 -16.76
N GLN A 168 16.85 10.36 -16.41
CA GLN A 168 15.75 10.22 -15.47
C GLN A 168 14.63 9.33 -16.04
N SER A 169 14.34 9.45 -17.34
CA SER A 169 13.40 8.55 -18.03
C SER A 169 13.83 7.08 -17.92
N VAL A 170 15.11 6.78 -18.16
CA VAL A 170 15.67 5.42 -17.98
C VAL A 170 15.50 4.94 -16.54
N THR A 171 15.75 5.80 -15.55
CA THR A 171 15.59 5.45 -14.12
C THR A 171 14.17 5.00 -13.82
N TRP A 172 13.16 5.74 -14.29
CA TRP A 172 11.75 5.38 -14.11
C TRP A 172 11.37 4.09 -14.85
N TRP A 173 11.80 3.93 -16.10
CA TRP A 173 11.53 2.69 -16.86
C TRP A 173 12.21 1.46 -16.24
N ARG A 174 13.41 1.60 -15.68
CA ARG A 174 14.07 0.50 -14.94
C ARG A 174 13.29 0.13 -13.69
N ARG A 175 12.78 1.12 -12.96
CA ARG A 175 11.95 0.87 -11.77
C ARG A 175 10.70 0.08 -12.13
N LEU A 176 10.04 0.43 -13.23
CA LEU A 176 8.87 -0.29 -13.72
C LEU A 176 9.21 -1.71 -14.19
N ALA A 177 10.29 -1.88 -14.96
CA ALA A 177 10.75 -3.18 -15.44
C ALA A 177 11.10 -4.14 -14.29
N ASN A 178 11.68 -3.63 -13.19
CA ASN A 178 11.95 -4.44 -12.00
C ASN A 178 10.67 -4.88 -11.28
N SER A 179 9.61 -4.07 -11.33
CA SER A 179 8.32 -4.42 -10.71
C SER A 179 7.49 -5.39 -11.57
N ASP A 180 7.71 -5.40 -12.88
CA ASP A 180 7.03 -6.27 -13.84
C ASP A 180 8.00 -6.82 -14.91
N PRO A 181 8.86 -7.79 -14.55
CA PRO A 181 9.91 -8.29 -15.45
C PRO A 181 9.37 -8.97 -16.72
N LEU A 182 8.11 -9.41 -16.70
CA LEU A 182 7.49 -10.15 -17.80
C LEU A 182 6.76 -9.23 -18.80
N SER A 183 6.72 -7.92 -18.55
CA SER A 183 6.02 -6.98 -19.42
C SER A 183 6.84 -6.62 -20.67
N ALA A 184 6.44 -7.20 -21.81
CA ALA A 184 6.98 -6.85 -23.13
C ALA A 184 6.94 -5.34 -23.40
N GLY A 185 5.83 -4.70 -23.00
CA GLY A 185 5.60 -3.27 -23.20
C GLY A 185 6.61 -2.43 -22.44
N VAL A 186 6.79 -2.71 -21.15
CA VAL A 186 7.74 -2.00 -20.29
C VAL A 186 9.18 -2.23 -20.76
N THR A 187 9.54 -3.46 -21.13
CA THR A 187 10.87 -3.77 -21.66
C THR A 187 11.17 -2.99 -22.94
N LYS A 188 10.23 -2.95 -23.88
CA LYS A 188 10.37 -2.16 -25.11
C LYS A 188 10.56 -0.67 -24.80
N LYS A 189 9.79 -0.11 -23.86
CA LYS A 189 9.92 1.29 -23.44
C LYS A 189 11.27 1.59 -22.80
N LEU A 190 11.76 0.70 -21.94
CA LEU A 190 13.10 0.81 -21.35
C LEU A 190 14.20 0.78 -22.42
N MET A 191 14.11 -0.12 -23.40
CA MET A 191 15.07 -0.18 -24.51
C MET A 191 15.11 1.13 -25.30
N LEU A 192 13.94 1.70 -25.60
CA LEU A 192 13.84 2.98 -26.32
C LEU A 192 14.45 4.13 -25.50
N ALA A 193 14.17 4.18 -24.19
CA ALA A 193 14.74 5.18 -23.30
C ALA A 193 16.27 5.07 -23.20
N LEU A 194 16.81 3.84 -23.10
CA LEU A 194 18.26 3.60 -23.10
C LEU A 194 18.92 4.07 -24.41
N ALA A 195 18.29 3.78 -25.55
CA ALA A 195 18.79 4.25 -26.84
C ALA A 195 18.76 5.78 -26.96
N ALA A 196 17.71 6.44 -26.47
CA ALA A 196 17.60 7.90 -26.43
C ALA A 196 18.65 8.54 -25.50
N ALA A 197 19.00 7.88 -24.40
CA ALA A 197 20.08 8.29 -23.51
C ALA A 197 21.49 7.99 -24.06
N GLY A 198 21.61 7.38 -25.25
CA GLY A 198 22.88 7.02 -25.88
C GLY A 198 23.44 5.64 -25.45
N ASP A 199 22.80 4.93 -24.52
CA ASP A 199 23.21 3.60 -24.04
C ASP A 199 22.66 2.48 -24.94
N ARG A 200 23.20 2.40 -26.17
CA ARG A 200 22.81 1.36 -27.13
C ARG A 200 23.16 -0.05 -26.66
N ALA A 201 24.27 -0.20 -25.95
CA ALA A 201 24.70 -1.50 -25.42
C ALA A 201 23.72 -2.01 -24.35
N GLY A 202 23.29 -1.12 -23.44
CA GLY A 202 22.24 -1.40 -22.46
C GLY A 202 20.91 -1.78 -23.12
N ALA A 203 20.49 -1.07 -24.18
CA ALA A 203 19.27 -1.40 -24.90
C ALA A 203 19.29 -2.81 -25.52
N VAL A 204 20.40 -3.21 -26.14
CA VAL A 204 20.56 -4.58 -26.70
C VAL A 204 20.59 -5.63 -25.59
N LYS A 205 21.24 -5.35 -24.46
CA LYS A 205 21.26 -6.27 -23.31
C LYS A 205 19.85 -6.52 -22.77
N GLN A 206 19.04 -5.47 -22.62
CA GLN A 206 17.64 -5.59 -22.18
C GLN A 206 16.79 -6.37 -23.19
N ALA A 207 17.02 -6.20 -24.49
CA ALA A 207 16.32 -6.96 -25.52
C ALA A 207 16.56 -8.48 -25.41
N ARG A 208 17.81 -8.89 -25.12
CA ARG A 208 18.19 -10.30 -24.98
C ARG A 208 17.57 -10.93 -23.74
N LEU A 209 17.56 -10.22 -22.62
CA LEU A 209 16.97 -10.70 -21.36
C LEU A 209 15.47 -11.02 -21.47
N TYR A 210 14.76 -10.44 -22.44
CA TYR A 210 13.34 -10.70 -22.68
C TYR A 210 13.09 -11.80 -23.72
N GLN A 211 14.09 -12.17 -24.51
CA GLN A 211 13.98 -13.23 -25.53
C GLN A 211 14.30 -14.63 -25.00
N GLU A 212 14.93 -14.72 -23.83
CA GLU A 212 15.19 -15.96 -23.08
C GLU A 212 14.04 -16.28 -22.13
#